data_AF-A0A165RSL3-F1
#
_entry.id   AF-A0A165RSL3-F1
#
_cell.length_a   1.000
_cell.length_b   1.000
_cell.length_c   1.000
_cell.angle_alpha   90.00
_cell.angle_beta   90.00
_cell.angle_gamma   90.00
#
_symmetry.space_group_name_H-M   'P 1'
#
loop_
_entity.id
_entity.type
_entity.pdbx_description
1 polymer ?
#
loop_
_entity_poly.entity_id
_entity_poly.type
_entity_poly.pdbx_seq_one_letter_code
_entity_poly.pdbx_strand_id
1 'polypeptide(L)'
;MENSVTNTTLLLNSYKDLLEKRPLELGDEAVPLIEGQKPSIEVVDTLAEAELMSDAIKVLAHALSKPRAVWWASQVSRATFPEGSQPPDEDEIALKAAEDWARKPEEDLRRAAMKIADDGGYKSAASLAAAAAGWSGGSMGSPEFDPAPPPENLTSIAVGSSIVLSVYDSNVEDPEEFLVKTYKLGRALADNEIEAL
;
A
#
# COMPACT_ATOMS: atom_id res chain seq x y z
N MET A 1 6.00 26.60 4.14
CA MET A 1 4.81 26.28 3.33
C MET A 1 4.73 24.77 3.32
N GLU A 2 3.89 24.23 4.18
CA GLU A 2 3.68 22.79 4.34
C GLU A 2 3.17 22.24 3.01
N ASN A 3 3.99 21.45 2.32
CA ASN A 3 3.50 20.53 1.31
C ASN A 3 2.64 19.52 2.07
N SER A 4 1.36 19.82 2.21
CA SER A 4 0.34 18.86 2.63
C SER A 4 0.38 17.74 1.61
N VAL A 5 1.13 16.69 1.92
CA VAL A 5 1.09 15.48 1.12
C VAL A 5 -0.33 14.96 1.29
N THR A 6 -1.10 15.06 0.22
CA THR A 6 -2.51 14.72 0.23
C THR A 6 -2.63 13.23 0.47
N ASN A 7 -2.82 12.85 1.73
CA ASN A 7 -3.36 11.56 2.17
C ASN A 7 -4.83 11.41 1.74
N THR A 8 -5.18 11.95 0.58
CA THR A 8 -6.52 11.95 0.03
C THR A 8 -6.68 10.69 -0.80
N THR A 9 -7.81 10.05 -0.61
CA THR A 9 -8.24 8.93 -1.45
C THR A 9 -8.50 9.38 -2.88
N LEU A 10 -8.27 8.50 -3.84
CA LEU A 10 -8.52 8.67 -5.27
C LEU A 10 -9.53 7.63 -5.79
N LEU A 11 -10.23 6.94 -4.90
CA LEU A 11 -11.18 5.86 -5.23
C LEU A 11 -12.29 6.31 -6.20
N LEU A 12 -12.82 7.52 -6.00
CA LEU A 12 -13.86 8.10 -6.86
C LEU A 12 -13.31 8.98 -8.00
N ASN A 13 -11.99 9.17 -8.07
CA ASN A 13 -11.36 9.82 -9.21
C ASN A 13 -11.37 8.89 -10.42
N SER A 14 -11.41 9.46 -11.62
CA SER A 14 -11.26 8.66 -12.83
C SER A 14 -9.93 7.91 -12.81
N TYR A 15 -9.89 6.70 -13.36
CA TYR A 15 -8.66 5.93 -13.44
C TYR A 15 -7.55 6.68 -14.21
N LYS A 16 -7.94 7.51 -15.18
CA LYS A 16 -7.01 8.42 -15.86
C LYS A 16 -6.37 9.43 -14.90
N ASP A 17 -7.16 10.10 -14.06
CA ASP A 17 -6.62 11.04 -13.06
C ASP A 17 -5.75 10.33 -12.02
N LEU A 18 -6.09 9.08 -11.68
CA LEU A 18 -5.26 8.24 -10.83
C LEU A 18 -3.88 8.05 -11.46
N LEU A 19 -3.81 7.65 -12.73
CA LEU A 19 -2.54 7.45 -13.45
C LEU A 19 -1.71 8.73 -13.58
N GLU A 20 -2.34 9.88 -13.79
CA GLU A 20 -1.65 11.16 -13.85
C GLU A 20 -0.98 11.53 -12.51
N LYS A 21 -1.63 11.21 -11.39
CA LYS A 21 -1.11 11.50 -10.04
C LYS A 21 -0.15 10.43 -9.53
N ARG A 22 -0.49 9.17 -9.75
CA ARG A 22 0.19 7.99 -9.22
C ARG A 22 0.35 6.96 -10.36
N PRO A 23 1.37 7.12 -11.21
CA PRO A 23 1.60 6.22 -12.33
C PRO A 23 1.75 4.77 -11.87
N LEU A 24 1.09 3.85 -12.57
CA LEU A 24 1.23 2.41 -12.36
C LEU A 24 1.15 1.66 -13.69
N GLU A 25 1.74 0.47 -13.72
CA GLU A 25 1.70 -0.44 -14.87
C GLU A 25 0.85 -1.67 -14.52
N LEU A 26 -0.06 -2.02 -15.42
CA LEU A 26 -0.89 -3.22 -15.34
C LEU A 26 -0.43 -4.26 -16.37
N GLY A 27 -0.82 -5.52 -16.19
CA GLY A 27 -0.54 -6.57 -17.16
C GLY A 27 -1.26 -6.36 -18.49
N ASP A 28 -0.74 -6.96 -19.57
CA ASP A 28 -1.30 -6.85 -20.92
C ASP A 28 -2.76 -7.32 -21.02
N GLU A 29 -3.18 -8.26 -20.15
CA GLU A 29 -4.55 -8.76 -20.08
C GLU A 29 -5.51 -7.77 -19.39
N ALA A 30 -5.00 -6.93 -18.48
CA ALA A 30 -5.79 -5.94 -17.77
C ALA A 30 -6.08 -4.71 -18.64
N VAL A 31 -5.10 -4.26 -19.43
CA VAL A 31 -5.17 -3.01 -20.21
C VAL A 31 -6.44 -2.90 -21.08
N PRO A 32 -6.87 -3.94 -21.83
CA PRO A 32 -8.08 -3.87 -22.67
C PRO A 32 -9.39 -3.73 -21.88
N LEU A 33 -9.40 -4.08 -20.59
CA LEU A 33 -10.57 -4.00 -19.71
C LEU A 33 -10.76 -2.62 -19.07
N ILE A 34 -9.75 -1.76 -19.18
CA ILE A 34 -9.73 -0.46 -18.52
C ILE A 34 -10.50 0.59 -19.32
N GLU A 35 -11.49 1.19 -18.68
CA GLU A 35 -12.12 2.42 -19.13
C GLU A 35 -11.60 3.60 -18.30
N GLY A 36 -10.69 4.40 -18.87
CA GLY A 36 -9.98 5.45 -18.12
C GLY A 36 -10.86 6.52 -17.46
N GLN A 37 -12.09 6.72 -17.96
CA GLN A 37 -13.04 7.69 -17.39
C GLN A 37 -13.85 7.15 -16.21
N LYS A 38 -13.87 5.83 -15.99
CA LYS A 38 -14.56 5.22 -14.85
C LYS A 38 -13.84 5.55 -13.54
N PRO A 39 -14.57 5.64 -12.42
CA PRO A 39 -13.97 5.71 -11.09
C PRO A 39 -12.96 4.58 -10.87
N SER A 40 -11.87 4.88 -10.17
CA SER A 40 -10.80 3.93 -9.91
C SER A 40 -11.31 2.69 -9.16
N ILE A 41 -12.29 2.84 -8.28
CA ILE A 41 -12.92 1.70 -7.59
C ILE A 41 -13.72 0.79 -8.53
N GLU A 42 -14.36 1.32 -9.56
CA GLU A 42 -15.05 0.49 -10.57
C GLU A 42 -14.04 -0.27 -11.46
N VAL A 43 -12.88 0.33 -11.71
CA VAL A 43 -11.77 -0.37 -12.39
C VAL A 43 -11.25 -1.52 -11.53
N VAL A 44 -11.11 -1.32 -10.21
CA VAL A 44 -10.75 -2.39 -9.26
C VAL A 44 -11.76 -3.54 -9.34
N ASP A 45 -13.06 -3.24 -9.30
CA ASP A 45 -14.12 -4.25 -9.39
C ASP A 45 -14.09 -4.99 -10.74
N THR A 46 -13.90 -4.27 -11.85
CA THR A 46 -13.77 -4.85 -13.21
C THR A 46 -12.62 -5.85 -13.30
N LEU A 47 -11.45 -5.50 -12.73
CA LEU A 47 -10.28 -6.39 -12.74
C LEU A 47 -10.47 -7.61 -11.85
N ALA A 48 -11.11 -7.44 -10.68
CA ALA A 48 -11.40 -8.53 -9.77
C ALA A 48 -12.42 -9.53 -10.35
N GLU A 49 -13.46 -9.04 -11.03
CA GLU A 49 -14.45 -9.88 -11.74
C GLU A 49 -13.83 -10.68 -12.90
N ALA A 50 -12.76 -10.15 -13.50
CA ALA A 50 -11.97 -10.83 -14.53
C ALA A 50 -10.87 -11.75 -13.96
N GLU A 51 -10.85 -12.00 -12.65
CA GLU A 51 -9.85 -12.81 -11.95
C GLU A 51 -8.40 -12.26 -12.02
N LEU A 52 -8.23 -11.00 -12.44
CA LEU A 52 -6.94 -10.29 -12.51
C LEU A 52 -6.57 -9.66 -11.16
N MET A 53 -6.52 -10.49 -10.12
CA MET A 53 -6.43 -10.03 -8.72
C MET A 53 -5.19 -9.19 -8.42
N SER A 54 -4.05 -9.54 -9.01
CA SER A 54 -2.80 -8.80 -8.84
C SER A 54 -2.93 -7.36 -9.36
N ASP A 55 -3.58 -7.16 -10.51
CA ASP A 55 -3.79 -5.83 -11.08
C ASP A 55 -4.89 -5.07 -10.32
N ALA A 56 -5.95 -5.75 -9.88
CA ALA A 56 -6.96 -5.14 -9.00
C ALA A 56 -6.33 -4.59 -7.70
N ILE A 57 -5.46 -5.37 -7.06
CA ILE A 57 -4.71 -4.97 -5.85
C ILE A 57 -3.80 -3.77 -6.14
N LYS A 58 -3.11 -3.75 -7.28
CA LYS A 58 -2.27 -2.59 -7.65
C LYS A 58 -3.11 -1.33 -7.79
N VAL A 59 -4.22 -1.37 -8.55
CA VAL A 59 -5.08 -0.18 -8.71
C VAL A 59 -5.60 0.28 -7.36
N LEU A 60 -6.04 -0.65 -6.52
CA LEU A 60 -6.55 -0.36 -5.18
C LEU A 60 -5.50 0.28 -4.26
N ALA A 61 -4.27 -0.23 -4.26
CA ALA A 61 -3.15 0.36 -3.51
C ALA A 61 -2.81 1.79 -3.96
N HIS A 62 -2.98 2.10 -5.25
CA HIS A 62 -2.82 3.45 -5.79
C HIS A 62 -4.01 4.34 -5.49
N ALA A 63 -5.22 3.80 -5.41
CA ALA A 63 -6.45 4.57 -5.23
C ALA A 63 -6.76 4.90 -3.77
N LEU A 64 -6.42 4.02 -2.80
CA LEU A 64 -6.61 4.29 -1.37
C LEU A 64 -5.84 5.54 -0.91
N SER A 65 -6.29 6.15 0.19
CA SER A 65 -5.39 7.06 0.91
C SER A 65 -4.12 6.32 1.37
N LYS A 66 -2.99 7.03 1.41
CA LYS A 66 -1.71 6.45 1.84
C LYS A 66 -1.80 5.78 3.23
N PRO A 67 -2.42 6.38 4.27
CA PRO A 67 -2.58 5.72 5.56
C PRO A 67 -3.37 4.41 5.48
N ARG A 68 -4.46 4.34 4.71
CA ARG A 68 -5.21 3.09 4.55
C ARG A 68 -4.43 2.03 3.79
N ALA A 69 -3.74 2.42 2.72
CA ALA A 69 -2.90 1.50 1.95
C ALA A 69 -1.76 0.91 2.80
N VAL A 70 -1.11 1.73 3.64
CA VAL A 70 -0.05 1.28 4.55
C VAL A 70 -0.59 0.35 5.63
N TRP A 71 -1.72 0.69 6.26
CA TRP A 71 -2.36 -0.20 7.23
C TRP A 71 -2.74 -1.53 6.60
N TRP A 72 -3.28 -1.50 5.38
CA TRP A 72 -3.62 -2.71 4.63
C TRP A 72 -2.41 -3.60 4.41
N ALA A 73 -1.29 -3.05 3.93
CA ALA A 73 -0.04 -3.79 3.78
C ALA A 73 0.43 -4.43 5.09
N SER A 74 0.36 -3.70 6.21
CA SER A 74 0.75 -4.24 7.51
C SER A 74 -0.15 -5.40 7.95
N GLN A 75 -1.47 -5.31 7.73
CA GLN A 75 -2.39 -6.40 8.07
C GLN A 75 -2.19 -7.62 7.19
N VAL A 76 -1.95 -7.42 5.89
CA VAL A 76 -1.67 -8.52 4.94
C VAL A 76 -0.38 -9.22 5.32
N SER A 77 0.68 -8.47 5.64
CA SER A 77 1.93 -9.06 6.13
C SER A 77 1.76 -9.76 7.47
N ARG A 78 0.92 -9.28 8.39
CA ARG A 78 0.61 -10.00 9.62
C ARG A 78 -0.10 -11.34 9.36
N ALA A 79 -0.94 -11.38 8.34
CA ALA A 79 -1.73 -12.57 8.03
C ALA A 79 -0.90 -13.74 7.48
N THR A 80 0.38 -13.55 7.15
CA THR A 80 1.27 -14.65 6.76
C THR A 80 1.73 -15.48 7.95
N PHE A 81 1.74 -14.90 9.16
CA PHE A 81 2.18 -15.61 10.35
C PHE A 81 1.08 -16.54 10.86
N PRO A 82 1.38 -17.82 11.17
CA PRO A 82 0.41 -18.76 11.71
C PRO A 82 -0.29 -18.22 12.96
N GLU A 83 -1.57 -18.58 13.13
CA GLU A 83 -2.34 -18.15 14.29
C GLU A 83 -1.66 -18.56 15.62
N GLY A 84 -1.49 -17.60 16.53
CA GLY A 84 -0.81 -17.80 17.81
C GLY A 84 0.72 -17.79 17.74
N SER A 85 1.31 -17.58 16.56
CA SER A 85 2.73 -17.30 16.41
C SER A 85 3.03 -15.80 16.53
N GLN A 86 4.28 -15.48 16.89
CA GLN A 86 4.77 -14.11 16.88
C GLN A 86 5.71 -13.93 15.66
N PRO A 87 5.60 -12.81 14.93
CA PRO A 87 6.59 -12.45 13.92
C PRO A 87 8.01 -12.37 14.54
N PRO A 88 9.06 -12.52 13.72
CA PRO A 88 10.40 -12.10 14.13
C PRO A 88 10.39 -10.68 14.68
N ASP A 89 11.23 -10.38 15.67
CA ASP A 89 11.23 -9.07 16.36
C ASP A 89 11.39 -7.90 15.37
N GLU A 90 12.21 -8.05 14.34
CA GLU A 90 12.40 -7.03 13.30
C GLU A 90 11.13 -6.75 12.49
N ASP A 91 10.37 -7.80 12.16
CA ASP A 91 9.12 -7.69 11.44
C ASP A 91 8.02 -7.10 12.33
N GLU A 92 7.93 -7.51 13.60
CA GLU A 92 6.97 -6.93 14.54
C GLU A 92 7.21 -5.42 14.74
N ILE A 93 8.49 -5.01 14.86
CA ILE A 93 8.86 -3.59 14.97
C ILE A 93 8.45 -2.82 13.70
N ALA A 94 8.71 -3.37 12.52
CA ALA A 94 8.34 -2.74 11.25
C ALA A 94 6.82 -2.63 11.06
N LEU A 95 6.07 -3.71 11.34
CA LEU A 95 4.61 -3.72 11.28
C LEU A 95 4.01 -2.68 12.22
N LYS A 96 4.49 -2.64 13.46
CA LYS A 96 4.04 -1.67 14.46
C LYS A 96 4.31 -0.23 14.01
N ALA A 97 5.48 0.05 13.45
CA ALA A 97 5.81 1.38 12.94
C ALA A 97 4.89 1.81 11.78
N ALA A 98 4.59 0.91 10.85
CA ALA A 98 3.64 1.16 9.76
C ALA A 98 2.22 1.45 10.32
N GLU A 99 1.78 0.67 11.30
CA GLU A 99 0.46 0.81 11.94
C GLU A 99 0.32 2.10 12.76
N ASP A 100 1.35 2.44 13.53
CA ASP A 100 1.36 3.64 14.35
C ASP A 100 1.35 4.89 13.45
N TRP A 101 2.09 4.90 12.34
CA TRP A 101 2.00 5.96 11.34
C TRP A 101 0.64 5.98 10.62
N ALA A 102 0.12 4.83 10.19
CA ALA A 102 -1.18 4.81 9.50
C ALA A 102 -2.34 5.31 10.39
N ARG A 103 -2.25 5.06 11.71
CA ARG A 103 -3.20 5.59 12.70
C ARG A 103 -3.02 7.09 12.92
N LYS A 104 -1.77 7.58 12.90
CA LYS A 104 -1.41 8.98 13.16
C LYS A 104 -0.31 9.41 12.19
N PRO A 105 -0.65 9.89 10.97
CA PRO A 105 0.32 10.10 9.89
C PRO A 105 1.13 11.40 10.08
N GLU A 106 1.90 11.45 11.17
CA GLU A 106 2.78 12.55 11.55
C GLU A 106 4.22 12.32 11.10
N GLU A 107 4.97 13.41 10.90
CA GLU A 107 6.35 13.37 10.38
C GLU A 107 7.30 12.56 11.25
N ASP A 108 7.21 12.65 12.57
CA ASP A 108 8.10 11.90 13.48
C ASP A 108 7.88 10.38 13.36
N LEU A 109 6.62 9.95 13.26
CA LEU A 109 6.27 8.54 13.04
C LEU A 109 6.67 8.08 11.64
N ARG A 110 6.54 8.96 10.64
CA ARG A 110 6.99 8.69 9.27
C ARG A 110 8.49 8.43 9.23
N ARG A 111 9.28 9.32 9.86
CA ARG A 111 10.74 9.23 9.94
C ARG A 111 11.19 7.99 10.71
N ALA A 112 10.49 7.64 11.79
CA ALA A 112 10.76 6.40 12.54
C ALA A 112 10.53 5.16 11.67
N ALA A 113 9.40 5.09 10.96
CA ALA A 113 9.10 3.99 10.04
C ALA A 113 10.13 3.87 8.90
N MET A 114 10.55 5.02 8.33
CA MET A 114 11.61 5.07 7.32
C MET A 114 12.92 4.47 7.84
N LYS A 115 13.37 4.90 9.03
CA LYS A 115 14.59 4.37 9.65
C LYS A 115 14.51 2.85 9.90
N ILE A 116 13.37 2.37 10.39
CA ILE A 116 13.17 0.93 10.64
C ILE A 116 13.24 0.14 9.34
N ALA A 117 12.64 0.67 8.26
CA ALA A 117 12.72 0.05 6.94
C ALA A 117 14.17 0.01 6.41
N ASP A 118 14.92 1.10 6.57
CA ASP A 118 16.34 1.20 6.18
C ASP A 118 17.20 0.18 6.95
N ASP A 119 17.02 0.08 8.27
CA ASP A 119 17.74 -0.87 9.13
C ASP A 119 17.41 -2.33 8.76
N GLY A 120 16.15 -2.61 8.40
CA GLY A 120 15.69 -3.91 7.90
C GLY A 120 16.09 -4.21 6.45
N GLY A 121 16.67 -3.23 5.74
CA GLY A 121 17.15 -3.36 4.37
C GLY A 121 16.07 -3.71 3.34
N TYR A 122 14.80 -3.41 3.63
CA TYR A 122 13.64 -3.67 2.76
C TYR A 122 13.46 -5.15 2.37
N LYS A 123 13.87 -6.07 3.24
CA LYS A 123 13.96 -7.51 2.90
C LYS A 123 12.68 -8.31 3.15
N SER A 124 11.77 -7.81 3.97
CA SER A 124 10.53 -8.50 4.35
C SER A 124 9.28 -7.70 3.96
N ALA A 125 8.13 -8.38 3.89
CA ALA A 125 6.84 -7.72 3.67
C ALA A 125 6.55 -6.65 4.75
N ALA A 126 6.90 -6.95 5.99
CA ALA A 126 6.81 -6.02 7.13
C ALA A 126 7.71 -4.79 6.94
N SER A 127 8.97 -4.99 6.55
CA SER A 127 9.91 -3.90 6.27
C SER A 127 9.42 -3.01 5.12
N LEU A 128 8.80 -3.58 4.08
CA LEU A 128 8.19 -2.83 2.98
C LEU A 128 6.92 -2.07 3.40
N ALA A 129 6.13 -2.58 4.34
CA ALA A 129 5.01 -1.83 4.91
C ALA A 129 5.51 -0.60 5.70
N ALA A 130 6.60 -0.73 6.46
CA ALA A 130 7.27 0.40 7.11
C ALA A 130 7.88 1.37 6.08
N ALA A 131 8.46 0.85 5.00
CA ALA A 131 8.98 1.67 3.91
C ALA A 131 7.87 2.49 3.24
N ALA A 132 6.70 1.89 3.01
CA ALA A 132 5.54 2.58 2.46
C ALA A 132 5.11 3.78 3.32
N ALA A 133 5.11 3.61 4.66
CA ALA A 133 4.91 4.70 5.60
C ALA A 133 6.02 5.75 5.47
N GLY A 134 7.28 5.32 5.47
CA GLY A 134 8.45 6.18 5.33
C GLY A 134 8.43 7.03 4.04
N TRP A 135 7.99 6.47 2.92
CA TRP A 135 7.93 7.14 1.62
C TRP A 135 6.57 7.81 1.34
N SER A 136 5.73 7.94 2.36
CA SER A 136 4.42 8.61 2.24
C SER A 136 4.50 10.08 1.88
N GLY A 137 5.61 10.74 2.15
CA GLY A 137 5.75 12.18 2.00
C GLY A 137 7.04 12.72 2.62
N GLY A 138 7.06 14.03 2.92
CA GLY A 138 8.21 14.69 3.53
C GLY A 138 9.47 14.60 2.66
N SER A 139 10.65 14.78 3.27
CA SER A 139 11.92 14.50 2.61
C SER A 139 12.37 13.07 2.94
N MET A 140 12.90 12.35 1.95
CA MET A 140 13.56 11.06 2.13
C MET A 140 15.02 11.22 2.60
N GLY A 141 15.64 12.37 2.32
CA GLY A 141 17.01 12.67 2.73
C GLY A 141 17.14 13.09 4.19
N SER A 142 18.38 13.15 4.68
CA SER A 142 18.68 13.74 6.00
C SER A 142 18.11 15.17 6.10
N PRO A 143 17.59 15.59 7.27
CA PRO A 143 17.10 16.96 7.48
C PRO A 143 18.16 18.05 7.23
N GLU A 144 19.44 17.69 7.22
CA GLU A 144 20.57 18.61 6.98
C GLU A 144 20.75 18.98 5.49
N PHE A 145 20.11 18.24 4.58
CA PHE A 145 20.17 18.48 3.14
C PHE A 145 18.86 19.05 2.59
N ASP A 146 18.91 19.56 1.35
CA ASP A 146 17.74 20.03 0.64
C ASP A 146 16.63 18.95 0.59
N PRO A 147 15.35 19.33 0.80
CA PRO A 147 14.25 18.38 0.77
C PRO A 147 14.19 17.59 -0.54
N ALA A 148 14.24 16.27 -0.45
CA ALA A 148 14.11 15.34 -1.57
C ALA A 148 12.83 14.51 -1.36
N PRO A 149 11.67 14.97 -1.88
CA PRO A 149 10.41 14.26 -1.66
C PRO A 149 10.33 12.95 -2.46
N PRO A 150 9.59 11.95 -1.94
CA PRO A 150 9.33 10.73 -2.69
C PRO A 150 8.43 11.01 -3.91
N PRO A 151 8.56 10.24 -5.01
CA PRO A 151 7.52 10.16 -6.04
C PRO A 151 6.16 9.81 -5.43
N GLU A 152 5.08 10.38 -5.96
CA GLU A 152 3.74 10.28 -5.35
C GLU A 152 3.16 8.85 -5.33
N ASN A 153 3.60 7.99 -6.26
CA ASN A 153 3.24 6.56 -6.31
C ASN A 153 4.14 5.65 -5.46
N LEU A 154 5.22 6.15 -4.84
CA LEU A 154 6.21 5.29 -4.18
C LEU A 154 5.63 4.52 -2.99
N THR A 155 4.71 5.13 -2.23
CA THR A 155 3.96 4.42 -1.17
C THR A 155 3.17 3.25 -1.72
N SER A 156 2.43 3.46 -2.81
CA SER A 156 1.57 2.44 -3.40
C SER A 156 2.38 1.30 -4.03
N ILE A 157 3.55 1.61 -4.60
CA ILE A 157 4.52 0.61 -5.03
C ILE A 157 4.99 -0.23 -3.84
N ALA A 158 5.41 0.39 -2.75
CA ALA A 158 5.88 -0.32 -1.56
C ALA A 158 4.78 -1.17 -0.91
N VAL A 159 3.53 -0.69 -0.88
CA VAL A 159 2.35 -1.46 -0.47
C VAL A 159 2.16 -2.69 -1.36
N GLY A 160 2.19 -2.51 -2.69
CA GLY A 160 2.08 -3.62 -3.64
C GLY A 160 3.19 -4.64 -3.47
N SER A 161 4.44 -4.20 -3.31
CA SER A 161 5.58 -5.08 -3.05
C SER A 161 5.47 -5.83 -1.72
N SER A 162 5.00 -5.16 -0.66
CA SER A 162 4.72 -5.80 0.64
C SER A 162 3.69 -6.92 0.48
N ILE A 163 2.56 -6.66 -0.19
CA ILE A 163 1.52 -7.65 -0.44
C ILE A 163 2.05 -8.82 -1.28
N VAL A 164 2.78 -8.55 -2.36
CA VAL A 164 3.35 -9.60 -3.22
C VAL A 164 4.33 -10.48 -2.44
N LEU A 165 5.20 -9.91 -1.61
CA LEU A 165 6.08 -10.73 -0.76
C LEU A 165 5.27 -11.58 0.23
N SER A 166 4.19 -11.05 0.80
CA SER A 166 3.31 -11.82 1.68
C SER A 166 2.67 -13.02 0.99
N VAL A 167 2.22 -12.86 -0.26
CA VAL A 167 1.59 -13.93 -1.06
C VAL A 167 2.54 -15.10 -1.30
N TYR A 168 3.85 -14.83 -1.39
CA TYR A 168 4.88 -15.85 -1.60
C TYR A 168 5.63 -16.23 -0.32
N ASP A 169 5.13 -15.83 0.85
CA ASP A 169 5.67 -16.29 2.12
C ASP A 169 5.50 -17.80 2.27
N SER A 170 6.48 -18.49 2.85
CA SER A 170 6.46 -19.95 3.00
C SER A 170 5.33 -20.47 3.88
N ASN A 171 4.70 -19.62 4.69
CA ASN A 171 3.55 -19.97 5.53
C ASN A 171 2.21 -19.83 4.79
N VAL A 172 2.19 -19.27 3.57
CA VAL A 172 0.97 -19.18 2.76
C VAL A 172 0.80 -20.48 1.97
N GLU A 173 -0.19 -21.28 2.36
CA GLU A 173 -0.47 -22.57 1.72
C GLU A 173 -1.15 -22.42 0.34
N ASP A 174 -2.07 -21.46 0.21
CA ASP A 174 -2.82 -21.18 -1.01
C ASP A 174 -2.68 -19.69 -1.39
N PRO A 175 -1.74 -19.37 -2.31
CA PRO A 175 -1.52 -18.00 -2.76
C PRO A 175 -2.75 -17.36 -3.43
N GLU A 176 -3.58 -18.13 -4.15
CA GLU A 176 -4.78 -17.61 -4.82
C GLU A 176 -5.85 -17.25 -3.79
N GLU A 177 -6.11 -18.13 -2.83
CA GLU A 177 -7.04 -17.84 -1.73
C GLU A 177 -6.55 -16.67 -0.88
N PHE A 178 -5.24 -16.58 -0.62
CA PHE A 178 -4.63 -15.48 0.13
C PHE A 178 -4.78 -14.15 -0.60
N LEU A 179 -4.60 -14.12 -1.93
CA LEU A 179 -4.86 -12.94 -2.75
C LEU A 179 -6.32 -12.50 -2.69
N VAL A 180 -7.27 -13.44 -2.76
CA VAL A 180 -8.71 -13.14 -2.62
C VAL A 180 -9.03 -12.53 -1.25
N LYS A 181 -8.47 -13.09 -0.16
CA LYS A 181 -8.63 -12.53 1.20
C LYS A 181 -8.03 -11.13 1.32
N THR A 182 -6.85 -10.94 0.76
CA THR A 182 -6.14 -9.66 0.71
C THR A 182 -6.97 -8.61 -0.03
N TYR A 183 -7.49 -8.94 -1.21
CA TYR A 183 -8.37 -8.08 -1.99
C TYR A 183 -9.62 -7.68 -1.21
N LYS A 184 -10.31 -8.64 -0.58
CA LYS A 184 -11.53 -8.37 0.19
C LYS A 184 -11.27 -7.39 1.34
N LEU A 185 -10.15 -7.53 2.04
CA LEU A 185 -9.75 -6.58 3.09
C LEU A 185 -9.53 -5.16 2.52
N GLY A 186 -8.78 -5.05 1.43
CA GLY A 186 -8.56 -3.77 0.75
C GLY A 186 -9.86 -3.14 0.26
N ARG A 187 -10.76 -3.94 -0.31
CA ARG A 187 -12.05 -3.47 -0.84
C ARG A 187 -12.95 -2.93 0.27
N ALA A 188 -12.98 -3.61 1.41
CA ALA A 188 -13.70 -3.14 2.59
C ALA A 188 -13.14 -1.80 3.10
N LEU A 189 -11.82 -1.60 3.09
CA LEU A 189 -11.22 -0.30 3.43
C LEU A 189 -11.64 0.79 2.44
N ALA A 190 -11.71 0.48 1.16
CA ALA A 190 -12.19 1.41 0.14
C ALA A 190 -13.64 1.83 0.39
N ASP A 191 -14.54 0.89 0.71
CA ASP A 191 -15.93 1.21 1.07
C ASP A 191 -15.98 2.18 2.25
N ASN A 192 -15.19 1.92 3.31
CA ASN A 192 -15.14 2.76 4.48
C ASN A 192 -14.61 4.18 4.18
N GLU A 193 -13.66 4.33 3.24
CA GLU A 193 -13.21 5.65 2.81
C GLU A 193 -14.25 6.38 1.98
N ILE A 194 -14.92 5.69 1.05
CA ILE A 194 -15.96 6.26 0.20
C ILE A 194 -17.13 6.75 1.05
N GLU A 195 -17.56 5.97 2.05
CA GLU A 195 -18.63 6.34 2.98
C GLU A 195 -18.29 7.58 3.83
N ALA A 196 -17.00 7.88 4.00
CA ALA A 196 -16.52 9.01 4.80
C ALA A 196 -16.30 10.32 4.01
N LEU A 197 -16.50 10.31 2.68
CA LEU A 197 -16.40 11.49 1.80
C LEU A 197 -17.67 12.35 1.80
#